data_AF-A0A9P6B0E8-F1
#
_entry.id   AF-A0A9P6B0E8-F1
#
_cell.length_a   1.000
_cell.length_b   1.000
_cell.length_c   1.000
_cell.angle_alpha   90.00
_cell.angle_beta   90.00
_cell.angle_gamma   90.00
#
_symmetry.space_group_name_H-M   'P 1'
#
loop_
_entity.id
_entity.type
_entity.pdbx_description
1 polymer ?
#
loop_
_entity_poly.entity_id
_entity_poly.type
_entity_poly.pdbx_seq_one_letter_code
_entity_poly.pdbx_strand_id
1 'polypeptide(L)'
;MHPIARVDEVGPSPSSREFTNPPKKPGTSFVLFILDNIPKFTNVADTRAYFSDRAAKWRTMTDEEKSPYINKAQELREQHKKDQEEWIKKTSATGLRQHRKLVRARRAKRILKDGEGRPVKPPPTTFQSFFQEHAAEFKLPTDTSSDNLERMKRAGRAWQALSAAEKATYQKRYSEALDGYRKRSEQLRARQ
;
A
#
# COMPACT_ATOMS: atom_id res chain seq x y z
N MET A 1 -28.94 45.51 38.73
CA MET A 1 -29.54 46.08 37.51
C MET A 1 -28.98 45.32 36.31
N HIS A 2 -29.85 44.66 35.53
CA HIS A 2 -29.57 43.99 34.24
C HIS A 2 -29.28 45.04 33.13
N PRO A 3 -28.83 44.75 31.87
CA PRO A 3 -28.78 43.46 31.14
C PRO A 3 -27.58 43.19 30.16
N ILE A 4 -27.40 41.90 29.82
CA ILE A 4 -27.19 41.23 28.50
C ILE A 4 -26.24 41.84 27.42
N ALA A 5 -25.26 41.04 27.00
CA ALA A 5 -24.87 40.88 25.59
C ALA A 5 -24.45 39.42 25.27
N ARG A 6 -25.45 38.67 24.80
CA ARG A 6 -25.47 37.51 23.88
C ARG A 6 -24.12 36.91 23.43
N VAL A 7 -23.84 35.69 23.88
CA VAL A 7 -22.77 34.82 23.34
C VAL A 7 -23.40 33.88 22.30
N ASP A 8 -23.85 34.44 21.18
CA ASP A 8 -24.28 33.63 20.04
C ASP A 8 -23.15 33.59 18.99
N GLU A 9 -22.81 32.36 18.60
CA GLU A 9 -22.20 32.00 17.32
C GLU A 9 -20.67 32.09 17.17
N VAL A 10 -19.95 31.24 17.92
CA VAL A 10 -18.77 30.58 17.36
C VAL A 10 -19.18 29.16 16.98
N GLY A 11 -19.79 29.02 15.80
CA GLY A 11 -19.99 27.73 15.18
C GLY A 11 -18.66 26.97 15.08
N PRO A 12 -18.66 25.63 15.13
CA PRO A 12 -17.43 24.86 15.14
C PRO A 12 -16.57 25.15 13.90
N SER A 13 -15.32 25.53 14.15
CA SER A 13 -14.27 25.78 13.16
C SER A 13 -14.20 24.66 12.11
N PRO A 14 -14.16 24.95 10.79
CA PRO A 14 -14.26 23.95 9.73
C PRO A 14 -12.92 23.24 9.44
N SER A 15 -12.12 22.95 10.46
CA SER A 15 -10.79 22.35 10.32
C SER A 15 -10.65 21.06 11.13
N SER A 16 -11.42 20.05 10.73
CA SER A 16 -11.11 18.61 10.83
C SER A 16 -12.36 17.81 10.46
N ARG A 17 -12.78 17.85 9.19
CA ARG A 17 -13.75 16.85 8.70
C ARG A 17 -13.09 15.48 8.73
N GLU A 18 -13.17 14.91 9.93
CA GLU A 18 -13.14 13.53 10.37
C GLU A 18 -12.85 12.57 9.23
N PHE A 19 -11.62 12.09 9.18
CA PHE A 19 -11.33 10.88 8.44
C PHE A 19 -12.08 9.72 9.11
N THR A 20 -13.29 9.45 8.66
CA THR A 20 -14.02 8.25 9.05
C THR A 20 -13.50 7.07 8.22
N ASN A 21 -13.23 5.94 8.86
CA ASN A 21 -12.81 4.75 8.13
C ASN A 21 -13.94 4.26 7.22
N PRO A 22 -13.64 3.75 6.02
CA PRO A 22 -14.67 3.20 5.15
C PRO A 22 -15.39 2.04 5.83
N PRO A 23 -16.67 1.78 5.47
CA PRO A 23 -17.40 0.61 5.94
C PRO A 23 -16.60 -0.68 5.73
N LYS A 24 -16.52 -1.50 6.77
CA LYS A 24 -15.80 -2.78 6.71
C LYS A 24 -16.49 -3.71 5.70
N LYS A 25 -15.69 -4.45 4.94
CA LYS A 25 -16.25 -5.44 4.01
C LYS A 25 -17.05 -6.49 4.79
N PRO A 26 -18.23 -6.91 4.28
CA PRO A 26 -19.04 -7.92 4.92
C PRO A 26 -18.35 -9.29 4.83
N GLY A 27 -18.70 -10.17 5.77
CA GLY A 27 -18.30 -11.57 5.72
C GLY A 27 -18.83 -12.26 4.46
N THR A 28 -18.08 -13.23 3.93
CA THR A 28 -18.59 -14.15 2.90
C THR A 28 -19.57 -15.14 3.53
N SER A 29 -20.36 -15.86 2.72
CA SER A 29 -21.28 -16.90 3.20
C SER A 29 -20.60 -17.92 4.12
N PHE A 30 -19.40 -18.37 3.73
CA PHE A 30 -18.59 -19.26 4.56
C PHE A 30 -18.14 -18.61 5.88
N VAL A 31 -17.77 -17.31 5.87
CA VAL A 31 -17.40 -16.60 7.11
C VAL A 31 -18.60 -16.47 8.04
N LEU A 32 -19.80 -16.20 7.52
CA LEU A 32 -21.02 -16.14 8.33
C LEU A 32 -21.31 -17.50 9.00
N PHE A 33 -21.16 -18.59 8.25
CA PHE A 33 -21.27 -19.95 8.79
C PHE A 33 -20.28 -20.24 9.92
N ILE A 34 -19.01 -19.82 9.77
CA ILE A 34 -18.01 -19.95 10.82
C ILE A 34 -18.41 -19.14 12.06
N LEU A 35 -18.80 -17.87 11.86
CA LEU A 35 -19.10 -16.92 12.94
C LEU A 35 -20.29 -17.35 13.79
N ASP A 36 -21.32 -17.93 13.17
CA ASP A 36 -22.50 -18.43 13.88
C ASP A 36 -22.16 -19.55 14.88
N ASN A 37 -21.03 -20.24 14.70
CA ASN A 37 -20.64 -21.40 15.49
C ASN A 37 -19.32 -21.20 16.24
N ILE A 38 -18.74 -19.99 16.24
CA ILE A 38 -17.36 -19.79 16.69
C ILE A 38 -17.23 -20.00 18.21
N PRO A 39 -16.46 -20.99 18.68
CA PRO A 39 -16.20 -21.14 20.11
C PRO A 39 -15.14 -20.12 20.56
N LYS A 40 -15.03 -19.93 21.87
CA LYS A 40 -13.95 -19.13 22.45
C LYS A 40 -12.66 -19.97 22.45
N PHE A 41 -11.69 -19.59 21.64
CA PHE A 41 -10.38 -20.23 21.61
C PHE A 41 -9.43 -19.58 22.62
N THR A 42 -8.59 -20.40 23.24
CA THR A 42 -7.52 -19.96 24.16
C THR A 42 -6.14 -20.05 23.52
N ASN A 43 -5.98 -20.80 22.43
CA ASN A 43 -4.73 -20.92 21.68
C ASN A 43 -4.93 -20.91 20.15
N VAL A 44 -3.82 -20.71 19.43
CA VAL A 44 -3.80 -20.58 17.96
C VAL A 44 -3.99 -21.93 17.26
N ALA A 45 -3.55 -23.04 17.87
CA ALA A 45 -3.63 -24.37 17.29
C ALA A 45 -5.09 -24.84 17.17
N ASP A 46 -5.87 -24.67 18.24
CA ASP A 46 -7.30 -25.01 18.29
C ASP A 46 -8.10 -24.15 17.33
N THR A 47 -7.75 -22.86 17.24
CA THR A 47 -8.33 -21.97 16.23
C THR A 47 -8.06 -22.52 14.83
N ARG A 48 -6.82 -22.90 14.51
CA ARG A 48 -6.49 -23.41 13.17
C ARG A 48 -7.21 -24.72 12.84
N ALA A 49 -7.26 -25.66 13.79
CA ALA A 49 -7.96 -26.93 13.65
C ALA A 49 -9.45 -26.71 13.38
N TYR A 50 -10.10 -25.87 14.19
CA TYR A 50 -11.51 -25.55 14.02
C TYR A 50 -11.83 -24.94 12.65
N PHE A 51 -11.03 -23.96 12.19
CA PHE A 51 -11.25 -23.35 10.88
C PHE A 51 -11.05 -24.37 9.74
N SER A 52 -10.11 -25.31 9.88
CA SER A 52 -9.91 -26.41 8.93
C SER A 52 -11.14 -27.32 8.87
N ASP A 53 -11.63 -27.77 10.02
CA ASP A 53 -12.79 -28.67 10.11
C ASP A 53 -14.06 -28.01 9.57
N ARG A 54 -14.29 -26.73 9.86
CA ARG A 54 -15.42 -25.98 9.30
C ARG A 54 -15.30 -25.79 7.80
N ALA A 55 -14.08 -25.61 7.27
CA ALA A 55 -13.87 -25.57 5.84
C ALA A 55 -14.16 -26.92 5.18
N ALA A 56 -13.82 -28.03 5.82
CA ALA A 56 -14.18 -29.37 5.33
C ALA A 56 -15.71 -29.56 5.35
N LYS A 57 -16.36 -29.26 6.48
CA LYS A 57 -17.82 -29.33 6.63
C LYS A 57 -18.56 -28.48 5.59
N TRP A 58 -18.12 -27.24 5.36
CA TRP A 58 -18.73 -26.37 4.35
C TRP A 58 -18.66 -26.97 2.94
N ARG A 59 -17.61 -27.72 2.60
CA ARG A 59 -17.51 -28.36 1.27
C ARG A 59 -18.51 -29.50 1.10
N THR A 60 -18.86 -30.21 2.17
CA THR A 60 -19.79 -31.35 2.15
C THR A 60 -21.25 -30.96 2.37
N MET A 61 -21.53 -29.74 2.83
CA MET A 61 -22.90 -29.24 2.98
C MET A 61 -23.62 -29.12 1.63
N THR A 62 -24.94 -29.33 1.65
CA THR A 62 -25.77 -29.16 0.45
C THR A 62 -26.00 -27.68 0.13
N ASP A 63 -26.54 -27.41 -1.06
CA ASP A 63 -26.84 -26.04 -1.45
C ASP A 63 -28.00 -25.46 -0.64
N GLU A 64 -28.95 -26.28 -0.17
CA GLU A 64 -30.02 -25.83 0.73
C GLU A 64 -29.45 -25.38 2.09
N GLU A 65 -28.49 -26.12 2.65
CA GLU A 65 -27.86 -25.77 3.92
C GLU A 65 -26.98 -24.50 3.80
N LYS A 66 -26.41 -24.25 2.63
CA LYS A 66 -25.61 -23.04 2.35
C LYS A 66 -26.47 -21.84 1.98
N SER A 67 -27.66 -22.06 1.41
CA SER A 67 -28.59 -21.05 0.93
C SER A 67 -28.81 -19.88 1.91
N PRO A 68 -29.14 -20.10 3.21
CA PRO A 68 -29.35 -18.98 4.13
C PRO A 68 -28.11 -18.09 4.28
N TYR A 69 -26.92 -18.69 4.29
CA TYR A 69 -25.65 -17.95 4.38
C TYR A 69 -25.29 -17.24 3.08
N ILE A 70 -25.60 -17.83 1.93
CA ILE A 70 -25.39 -17.22 0.62
C ILE A 70 -26.29 -15.99 0.47
N ASN A 71 -27.58 -16.13 0.76
CA ASN A 71 -28.56 -15.04 0.69
C ASN A 71 -28.18 -13.91 1.65
N LYS A 72 -27.85 -14.23 2.90
CA LYS A 72 -27.39 -13.24 3.90
C LYS A 72 -26.09 -12.55 3.46
N ALA A 73 -25.15 -13.27 2.86
CA ALA A 73 -23.91 -12.67 2.36
C ALA A 73 -24.15 -11.79 1.13
N GLN A 74 -25.14 -12.09 0.29
CA GLN A 74 -25.54 -11.22 -0.83
C GLN A 74 -26.17 -9.93 -0.31
N GLU A 75 -27.13 -10.03 0.61
CA GLU A 75 -27.77 -8.87 1.23
C GLU A 75 -26.74 -7.95 1.91
N LEU A 76 -25.82 -8.52 2.69
CA LEU A 76 -24.75 -7.75 3.34
C LEU A 76 -23.80 -7.09 2.33
N ARG A 77 -23.56 -7.70 1.16
CA ARG A 77 -22.77 -7.08 0.07
C ARG A 77 -23.49 -5.90 -0.55
N GLU A 78 -24.79 -6.03 -0.77
CA GLU A 78 -25.61 -4.93 -1.32
C GLU A 78 -25.69 -3.77 -0.33
N GLN A 79 -25.91 -4.06 0.96
CA GLN A 79 -25.89 -3.04 2.00
C GLN A 79 -24.53 -2.37 2.10
N HIS A 80 -23.44 -3.15 2.11
CA HIS A 80 -22.09 -2.59 2.13
C HIS A 80 -21.80 -1.68 0.93
N LYS A 81 -22.29 -2.03 -0.26
CA LYS A 81 -22.16 -1.17 -1.45
C LYS A 81 -22.87 0.17 -1.23
N LYS A 82 -24.10 0.16 -0.71
CA LYS A 82 -24.84 1.39 -0.36
C LYS A 82 -24.09 2.20 0.70
N ASP A 83 -23.63 1.56 1.77
CA ASP A 83 -22.86 2.22 2.84
C ASP A 83 -21.56 2.83 2.30
N GLN A 84 -20.88 2.16 1.38
CA GLN A 84 -19.67 2.66 0.74
C GLN A 84 -19.95 3.89 -0.13
N GLU A 85 -21.01 3.86 -0.93
CA GLU A 85 -21.43 5.00 -1.75
C GLU A 85 -21.79 6.20 -0.87
N GLU A 86 -22.54 5.98 0.21
CA GLU A 86 -22.84 7.02 1.19
C GLU A 86 -21.59 7.57 1.88
N TRP A 87 -20.69 6.68 2.30
CA TRP A 87 -19.42 7.08 2.90
C TRP A 87 -18.60 7.94 1.94
N ILE A 88 -18.52 7.56 0.66
CA ILE A 88 -17.82 8.36 -0.36
C ILE A 88 -18.48 9.75 -0.51
N LYS A 89 -19.82 9.83 -0.55
CA LYS A 89 -20.55 11.10 -0.64
C LYS A 89 -20.35 11.98 0.60
N LYS A 90 -20.31 11.39 1.80
CA LYS A 90 -20.15 12.09 3.09
C LYS A 90 -18.68 12.46 3.37
N THR A 91 -17.72 11.76 2.76
CA THR A 91 -16.29 11.97 3.01
C THR A 91 -15.73 13.17 2.25
N SER A 92 -14.93 14.01 2.92
CA SER A 92 -14.25 15.14 2.29
C SER A 92 -13.24 14.71 1.21
N ALA A 93 -12.96 15.59 0.24
CA ALA A 93 -11.95 15.32 -0.79
C ALA A 93 -10.55 15.02 -0.18
N THR A 94 -10.22 15.65 0.94
CA THR A 94 -8.98 15.40 1.70
C THR A 94 -9.01 14.00 2.33
N GLY A 95 -10.11 13.60 2.95
CA GLY A 95 -10.28 12.25 3.51
C GLY A 95 -10.19 11.15 2.44
N LEU A 96 -10.79 11.36 1.27
CA LEU A 96 -10.67 10.43 0.14
C LEU A 96 -9.23 10.32 -0.38
N ARG A 97 -8.48 11.44 -0.43
CA ARG A 97 -7.05 11.43 -0.79
C ARG A 97 -6.22 10.63 0.21
N GLN A 98 -6.45 10.83 1.51
CA GLN A 98 -5.78 10.06 2.57
C GLN A 98 -6.11 8.56 2.48
N HIS A 99 -7.38 8.20 2.29
CA HIS A 99 -7.80 6.81 2.08
C HIS A 99 -7.08 6.17 0.89
N ARG A 100 -7.07 6.84 -0.27
CA ARG A 100 -6.36 6.37 -1.48
C ARG A 100 -4.86 6.17 -1.22
N LYS A 101 -4.21 7.07 -0.46
CA LYS A 101 -2.80 6.94 -0.06
C LYS A 101 -2.57 5.67 0.76
N LEU A 102 -3.42 5.39 1.75
CA LEU A 102 -3.33 4.19 2.59
C LEU A 102 -3.53 2.90 1.80
N VAL A 103 -4.52 2.86 0.90
CA VAL A 103 -4.77 1.70 0.03
C VAL A 103 -3.56 1.45 -0.88
N ARG A 104 -2.99 2.49 -1.50
CA ARG A 104 -1.78 2.39 -2.32
C ARG A 104 -0.59 1.86 -1.52
N ALA A 105 -0.38 2.36 -0.30
CA ALA A 105 0.69 1.90 0.56
C ALA A 105 0.55 0.42 0.95
N ARG A 106 -0.67 -0.05 1.29
CA ARG A 106 -0.93 -1.46 1.57
C ARG A 106 -0.69 -2.34 0.34
N ARG A 107 -1.14 -1.90 -0.83
CA ARG A 107 -0.90 -2.61 -2.10
C ARG A 107 0.60 -2.71 -2.39
N ALA A 108 1.35 -1.62 -2.23
CA ALA A 108 2.80 -1.61 -2.43
C ALA A 108 3.51 -2.58 -1.48
N LYS A 109 3.14 -2.61 -0.18
CA LYS A 109 3.71 -3.57 0.79
C LYS A 109 3.44 -5.03 0.40
N ARG A 110 2.24 -5.35 -0.08
CA ARG A 110 1.91 -6.70 -0.56
C ARG A 110 2.75 -7.10 -1.76
N ILE A 111 2.84 -6.23 -2.76
CA ILE A 111 3.68 -6.43 -3.94
C ILE A 111 5.16 -6.66 -3.56
N LEU A 112 5.67 -5.91 -2.57
CA LEU A 112 7.05 -6.08 -2.10
C LEU A 112 7.27 -7.42 -1.39
N LYS A 113 6.27 -7.93 -0.67
CA LYS A 113 6.29 -9.22 0.05
C LYS A 113 6.22 -10.40 -0.90
N ASP A 114 5.30 -10.37 -1.87
CA ASP A 114 5.02 -11.51 -2.74
C ASP A 114 6.09 -11.69 -3.84
N GLY A 115 6.98 -10.70 -4.02
CA GLY A 115 8.14 -10.77 -4.92
C GLY A 115 7.79 -10.62 -6.40
N GLU A 116 6.76 -11.35 -6.85
CA GLU A 116 6.16 -11.22 -8.17
C GLU A 116 5.37 -9.91 -8.28
N GLY A 117 5.71 -9.10 -9.29
CA GLY A 117 5.10 -7.80 -9.50
C GLY A 117 5.79 -6.64 -8.78
N ARG A 118 6.95 -6.86 -8.13
CA ARG A 118 7.82 -5.73 -7.73
C ARG A 118 7.96 -4.79 -8.93
N PRO A 119 7.68 -3.48 -8.76
CA PRO A 119 7.90 -2.53 -9.85
C PRO A 119 9.33 -2.71 -10.33
N VAL A 120 9.50 -3.06 -11.60
CA VAL A 120 10.83 -3.06 -12.20
C VAL A 120 11.33 -1.63 -12.03
N LYS A 121 12.43 -1.46 -11.30
CA LYS A 121 13.03 -0.13 -11.13
C LYS A 121 13.82 0.19 -12.39
N PRO A 122 13.79 1.45 -12.87
CA PRO A 122 14.68 1.86 -13.95
C PRO A 122 16.14 1.66 -13.49
N PRO A 123 17.06 1.39 -14.44
CA PRO A 123 18.47 1.30 -14.10
C PRO A 123 18.96 2.64 -13.53
N PRO A 124 19.93 2.64 -12.61
CA PRO A 124 20.56 3.87 -12.14
C PRO A 124 21.13 4.64 -13.32
N THR A 125 21.02 5.98 -13.29
CA THR A 125 21.64 6.82 -14.33
C THR A 125 23.17 6.69 -14.30
N THR A 126 23.86 7.21 -15.32
CA THR A 126 25.32 7.14 -15.43
C THR A 126 26.05 7.67 -14.18
N PHE A 127 25.68 8.87 -13.72
CA PHE A 127 26.21 9.44 -12.48
C PHE A 127 25.82 8.64 -11.23
N GLN A 128 24.59 8.11 -11.16
CA GLN A 128 24.17 7.29 -10.01
C GLN A 128 24.94 5.97 -9.94
N SER A 129 25.27 5.38 -11.09
CA SER A 129 26.09 4.17 -11.16
C SER A 129 27.50 4.45 -10.66
N PHE A 130 28.13 5.52 -11.13
CA PHE A 130 29.40 6.01 -10.58
C PHE A 130 29.32 6.28 -9.08
N PHE A 131 28.27 6.97 -8.62
CA PHE A 131 28.09 7.27 -7.20
C PHE A 131 27.93 6.00 -6.35
N GLN A 132 27.30 4.95 -6.87
CA GLN A 132 27.14 3.67 -6.18
C GLN A 132 28.46 2.89 -6.14
N GLU A 133 29.19 2.84 -7.25
CA GLU A 133 30.50 2.18 -7.34
C GLU A 133 31.53 2.83 -6.39
N HIS A 134 31.53 4.16 -6.32
CA HIS A 134 32.44 4.94 -5.48
C HIS A 134 31.81 5.37 -4.14
N ALA A 135 30.68 4.77 -3.74
CA ALA A 135 29.94 5.18 -2.55
C ALA A 135 30.78 5.10 -1.26
N ALA A 136 31.71 4.15 -1.19
CA ALA A 136 32.63 3.93 -0.09
C ALA A 136 33.73 5.01 -0.02
N GLU A 137 34.22 5.47 -1.17
CA GLU A 137 35.23 6.54 -1.25
C GLU A 137 34.67 7.88 -0.76
N PHE A 138 33.37 8.10 -1.00
CA PHE A 138 32.66 9.27 -0.51
C PHE A 138 32.05 9.03 0.87
N LYS A 139 32.41 7.99 1.63
CA LYS A 139 31.83 7.80 2.97
C LYS A 139 32.37 8.87 3.93
N LEU A 140 31.47 9.53 4.67
CA LEU A 140 31.85 10.48 5.72
C LEU A 140 31.85 9.77 7.10
N PRO A 141 32.61 10.26 8.09
CA PRO A 141 32.69 9.65 9.42
C PRO A 141 31.36 9.64 10.18
N THR A 142 30.50 10.61 9.88
CA THR A 142 29.17 10.77 10.48
C THR A 142 28.10 10.39 9.47
N ASP A 143 27.03 9.74 9.92
CA ASP A 143 25.89 9.32 9.09
C ASP A 143 24.67 10.22 9.37
N THR A 144 24.82 11.52 9.11
CA THR A 144 23.73 12.51 9.21
C THR A 144 23.13 12.77 7.83
N SER A 145 21.86 13.21 7.77
CA SER A 145 21.23 13.59 6.50
C SER A 145 21.97 14.71 5.74
N SER A 146 22.66 15.61 6.46
CA SER A 146 23.56 16.62 5.89
C SER A 146 24.78 16.02 5.20
N ASP A 147 25.25 14.86 5.65
CA ASP A 147 26.42 14.19 5.12
C ASP A 147 26.13 13.65 3.71
N ASN A 148 24.94 13.11 3.46
CA ASN A 148 24.57 12.64 2.11
C ASN A 148 24.63 13.75 1.04
N LEU A 149 24.24 14.98 1.38
CA LEU A 149 24.35 16.11 0.45
C LEU A 149 25.82 16.40 0.11
N GLU A 150 26.70 16.35 1.10
CA GLU A 150 28.13 16.59 0.90
C GLU A 150 28.80 15.44 0.12
N ARG A 151 28.39 14.19 0.37
CA ARG A 151 28.80 13.02 -0.42
C ARG A 151 28.44 13.19 -1.89
N MET A 152 27.20 13.62 -2.17
CA MET A 152 26.74 13.88 -3.55
C MET A 152 27.53 15.02 -4.21
N LYS A 153 27.87 16.09 -3.48
CA LYS A 153 28.70 17.19 -4.00
C LYS A 153 30.13 16.74 -4.33
N ARG A 154 30.76 15.94 -3.47
CA ARG A 154 32.09 15.36 -3.71
C ARG A 154 32.08 14.44 -4.93
N ALA A 155 31.11 13.54 -4.99
CA ALA A 155 30.91 12.68 -6.14
C ALA A 155 30.64 13.45 -7.42
N GLY A 156 29.85 14.53 -7.36
CA GLY A 156 29.57 15.40 -8.51
C GLY A 156 30.84 16.04 -9.07
N ARG A 157 31.73 16.52 -8.19
CA ARG A 157 33.04 17.06 -8.60
C ARG A 157 33.94 15.97 -9.22
N ALA A 158 34.02 14.81 -8.60
CA ALA A 158 34.78 13.67 -9.12
C ALA A 158 34.26 13.21 -10.49
N TRP A 159 32.93 13.13 -10.65
CA TRP A 159 32.28 12.81 -11.92
C TRP A 159 32.62 13.82 -13.00
N GLN A 160 32.61 15.12 -12.68
CA GLN A 160 32.99 16.15 -13.66
C GLN A 160 34.45 16.02 -14.10
N ALA A 161 35.35 15.66 -13.18
CA ALA A 161 36.77 15.45 -13.46
C ALA A 161 37.07 14.19 -14.30
N LEU A 162 36.13 13.23 -14.42
CA LEU A 162 36.32 12.06 -15.27
C LEU A 162 36.47 12.45 -16.75
N SER A 163 37.31 11.69 -17.45
CA SER A 163 37.52 11.82 -18.88
C SER A 163 36.26 11.48 -19.69
N ALA A 164 36.21 11.93 -20.94
CA ALA A 164 35.12 11.58 -21.85
C ALA A 164 35.04 10.06 -22.10
N ALA A 165 36.19 9.35 -22.11
CA ALA A 165 36.26 7.91 -22.30
C ALA A 165 35.66 7.12 -21.13
N GLU A 166 35.94 7.55 -19.89
CA GLU A 166 35.35 6.94 -18.68
C GLU A 166 33.84 7.19 -18.62
N LYS A 167 33.40 8.43 -18.86
CA LYS A 167 31.97 8.77 -18.95
C LYS A 167 31.25 7.99 -20.05
N ALA A 168 31.90 7.75 -21.19
CA ALA A 168 31.36 6.95 -22.29
C ALA A 168 31.13 5.48 -21.88
N THR A 169 32.00 4.92 -21.02
CA THR A 169 31.83 3.56 -20.49
C THR A 169 30.57 3.46 -19.62
N TYR A 170 30.34 4.43 -18.73
CA TYR A 170 29.10 4.50 -17.94
C TYR A 170 27.87 4.69 -18.83
N GLN A 171 27.97 5.54 -19.87
CA GLN A 171 26.88 5.76 -20.83
C GLN A 171 26.48 4.47 -21.56
N LYS A 172 27.46 3.67 -22.01
CA LYS A 172 27.23 2.38 -22.65
C LYS A 172 26.55 1.38 -21.71
N ARG A 173 27.06 1.24 -20.48
CA ARG A 173 26.43 0.36 -19.47
C ARG A 173 24.98 0.77 -19.18
N TYR A 174 24.73 2.07 -19.09
CA TYR A 174 23.38 2.61 -18.87
C TYR A 174 22.42 2.31 -20.03
N SER A 175 22.86 2.48 -21.28
CA SER A 175 22.00 2.20 -22.45
C SER A 175 21.63 0.73 -22.55
N GLU A 176 22.58 -0.18 -22.33
CA GLU A 176 22.34 -1.64 -22.30
C GLU A 176 21.38 -2.03 -21.17
N ALA A 177 21.58 -1.48 -19.97
CA ALA A 177 20.70 -1.73 -18.83
C ALA A 177 19.28 -1.17 -19.05
N LEU A 178 19.16 -0.03 -19.73
CA LEU A 178 17.88 0.61 -20.04
C LEU A 178 17.10 -0.20 -21.08
N ASP A 179 17.77 -0.75 -22.09
CA ASP A 179 17.14 -1.66 -23.05
C ASP A 179 16.61 -2.93 -22.37
N GLY A 180 17.43 -3.57 -21.52
CA GLY A 180 17.00 -4.73 -20.73
C GLY A 180 15.84 -4.40 -19.77
N TYR A 181 15.83 -3.21 -19.19
CA TYR A 181 14.73 -2.71 -18.36
C TYR A 181 13.43 -2.55 -19.16
N ARG A 182 13.48 -1.93 -20.34
CA ARG A 182 12.32 -1.72 -21.22
C ARG A 182 11.68 -3.06 -21.57
N LYS A 183 12.48 -4.03 -22.05
CA LYS A 183 12.03 -5.39 -22.38
C LYS A 183 11.35 -6.08 -21.18
N ARG A 184 11.97 -6.06 -20.00
CA ARG A 184 11.38 -6.66 -18.78
C ARG A 184 10.09 -5.96 -18.33
N SER A 185 10.04 -4.64 -18.43
CA SER A 185 8.85 -3.86 -18.08
C SER A 185 7.70 -4.16 -19.05
N GLU A 186 7.96 -4.32 -20.33
CA GLU A 186 6.97 -4.68 -21.35
C GLU A 186 6.42 -6.10 -21.11
N GLN A 187 7.29 -7.07 -20.86
CA GLN A 187 6.87 -8.45 -20.52
C GLN A 187 5.98 -8.50 -19.27
N LEU A 188 6.31 -7.71 -18.24
CA LEU A 188 5.51 -7.66 -17.02
C LEU A 188 4.16 -6.96 -17.22
N ARG A 189 4.08 -5.98 -18.12
CA ARG A 189 2.82 -5.33 -18.52
C ARG A 189 1.94 -6.27 -19.34
N ALA A 190 2.51 -7.09 -20.22
CA ALA A 190 1.78 -8.06 -21.02
C ALA A 190 1.21 -9.24 -20.21
N ARG A 191 1.73 -9.49 -19.00
CA ARG A 191 1.28 -10.55 -18.09
C ARG A 191 0.16 -10.12 -17.12
N GLN A 192 -0.19 -8.84 -17.06
CA GLN A 192 -1.22 -8.28 -16.17
C GLN A 192 -2.51 -8.00 -16.92
#